data_AF-A0A9Q2SVP2-F1
#
_entry.id   AF-A0A9Q2SVP2-F1
#
_cell.length_a   1.000
_cell.length_b   1.000
_cell.length_c   1.000
_cell.angle_alpha   90.00
_cell.angle_beta   90.00
_cell.angle_gamma   90.00
#
_symmetry.space_group_name_H-M   'P 1'
#
loop_
_entity.id
_entity.type
_entity.pdbx_description
1 polymer ?
#
loop_
_entity_poly.entity_id
_entity_poly.type
_entity_poly.pdbx_seq_one_letter_code
_entity_poly.pdbx_strand_id
1 'polypeptide(L)'
;MSTTLRRTLRYGVLILTALLAAGILYTMFIYHSINIFTPPERLESLGRTYLLSNSRSHERDEIRRPRHAEYTLEHVSNLWPRHPIYQFQNDEIRGQATTRAYLKWGDRYFEYSLSGGP
;
A
#
# COMPACT_ATOMS: atom_id res chain seq x y z
N MET A 1 -35.13 -14.96 39.02
CA MET A 1 -34.73 -14.12 37.87
C MET A 1 -35.59 -14.54 36.68
N SER A 2 -36.50 -13.69 36.19
CA SER A 2 -37.53 -14.11 35.24
C SER A 2 -36.93 -14.48 33.87
N THR A 3 -37.51 -15.49 33.23
CA THR A 3 -37.15 -15.99 31.89
C THR A 3 -37.20 -14.90 30.82
N THR A 4 -38.03 -13.87 31.01
CA THR A 4 -38.11 -12.68 30.16
C THR A 4 -36.83 -11.83 30.23
N LEU A 5 -36.31 -11.53 31.42
CA LEU A 5 -35.11 -10.72 31.61
C LEU A 5 -33.88 -11.34 30.92
N ARG A 6 -33.75 -12.68 31.01
CA ARG A 6 -32.64 -13.42 30.40
C ARG A 6 -32.70 -13.42 28.86
N ARG A 7 -33.91 -13.41 28.29
CA ARG A 7 -34.12 -13.30 26.84
C ARG A 7 -33.78 -11.90 26.33
N THR A 8 -34.25 -10.86 27.01
CA THR A 8 -33.99 -9.47 26.61
C THR A 8 -32.49 -9.16 26.65
N LEU A 9 -31.77 -9.63 27.68
CA LEU A 9 -30.32 -9.53 27.76
C LEU A 9 -29.61 -10.22 26.59
N ARG A 10 -30.02 -11.44 26.22
CA ARG A 10 -29.43 -12.16 25.07
C ARG A 10 -29.65 -11.42 23.75
N TYR A 11 -30.85 -10.90 23.50
CA TYR A 11 -31.11 -10.13 22.29
C TYR A 11 -30.35 -8.80 22.27
N GLY A 12 -30.24 -8.12 23.42
CA GLY A 12 -29.43 -6.91 23.54
C GLY A 12 -27.96 -7.16 23.21
N VAL A 13 -27.38 -8.25 23.74
CA VAL A 13 -26.00 -8.65 23.44
C VAL A 13 -25.81 -8.98 21.95
N LEU A 14 -26.77 -9.70 21.34
CA LEU A 14 -26.73 -10.05 19.92
C LEU A 14 -26.79 -8.82 19.02
N ILE A 15 -27.66 -7.86 19.33
CA ILE A 15 -27.77 -6.61 18.57
C ILE A 15 -26.46 -5.81 18.69
N LEU A 16 -25.89 -5.73 19.89
CA LEU A 16 -24.63 -5.02 20.12
C LEU A 16 -23.47 -5.67 19.36
N THR A 17 -23.38 -7.00 19.35
CA THR A 17 -22.34 -7.72 18.61
C THR A 17 -22.53 -7.56 17.10
N ALA A 18 -23.76 -7.59 16.60
CA ALA A 18 -24.05 -7.37 15.18
C ALA A 18 -23.65 -5.94 14.73
N LEU A 19 -23.96 -4.92 15.54
CA LEU A 19 -23.56 -3.54 15.27
C LEU A 19 -22.04 -3.36 15.28
N LEU A 20 -21.34 -3.98 16.24
CA LEU A 20 -19.88 -3.94 16.32
C LEU A 20 -19.25 -4.60 15.08
N ALA A 21 -19.73 -5.78 14.70
CA ALA A 21 -19.24 -6.51 13.53
C ALA A 21 -19.48 -5.71 12.23
N ALA A 22 -20.67 -5.12 12.07
CA ALA A 22 -20.98 -4.26 10.94
C ALA A 22 -20.06 -3.03 10.89
N GLY A 23 -19.77 -2.40 12.04
CA GLY A 23 -18.84 -1.29 12.15
C GLY A 23 -17.42 -1.67 11.73
N ILE A 24 -16.90 -2.82 12.19
CA ILE A 24 -15.57 -3.34 11.81
C ILE A 24 -15.52 -3.65 10.31
N LEU A 25 -16.55 -4.29 9.76
CA LEU A 25 -16.61 -4.59 8.33
C LEU A 25 -16.66 -3.31 7.48
N TYR A 26 -17.41 -2.29 7.94
CA TYR A 26 -17.48 -0.99 7.27
C TYR A 26 -16.14 -0.27 7.28
N THR A 27 -15.43 -0.23 8.42
CA THR A 27 -14.10 0.38 8.48
C THR A 27 -13.10 -0.39 7.63
N MET A 28 -13.10 -1.73 7.67
CA MET A 28 -12.27 -2.55 6.77
C MET A 28 -12.57 -2.26 5.31
N PHE A 29 -13.84 -2.12 4.92
CA PHE A 29 -14.25 -1.80 3.56
C PHE A 29 -13.77 -0.40 3.12
N ILE A 30 -13.90 0.61 3.98
CA ILE A 30 -13.39 1.96 3.70
C ILE A 30 -11.86 1.93 3.56
N TYR A 31 -11.15 1.33 4.52
CA TYR A 31 -9.68 1.24 4.47
C TYR A 31 -9.20 0.50 3.22
N HIS A 32 -9.88 -0.59 2.86
CA HIS A 32 -9.61 -1.31 1.62
C HIS A 32 -9.86 -0.42 0.40
N SER A 33 -10.95 0.34 0.39
CA SER A 33 -11.30 1.24 -0.71
C SER A 33 -10.30 2.38 -0.85
N ILE A 34 -9.89 3.04 0.23
CA ILE A 34 -8.88 4.11 0.20
C ILE A 34 -7.55 3.56 -0.33
N ASN A 35 -7.15 2.36 0.11
CA ASN A 35 -6.00 1.64 -0.43
C ASN A 35 -6.20 1.09 -1.85
N ILE A 36 -7.34 1.30 -2.49
CA ILE A 36 -7.55 1.06 -3.93
C ILE A 36 -7.53 2.38 -4.71
N PHE A 37 -7.99 3.48 -4.11
CA PHE A 37 -8.16 4.76 -4.79
C PHE A 37 -6.96 5.70 -4.68
N THR A 38 -6.16 5.60 -3.61
CA THR A 38 -5.03 6.51 -3.39
C THR A 38 -3.77 5.76 -3.00
N PRO A 39 -2.63 6.03 -3.65
CA PRO A 39 -1.36 5.44 -3.25
C PRO A 39 -0.99 5.92 -1.83
N PRO A 40 -0.39 5.06 -0.99
CA PRO A 40 -0.04 5.43 0.38
C PRO A 40 1.07 6.47 0.39
N GLU A 41 1.16 7.28 1.45
CA GLU A 41 2.26 8.25 1.60
C GLU A 41 3.62 7.58 1.87
N ARG A 42 3.59 6.37 2.44
CA ARG A 42 4.77 5.59 2.82
C ARG A 42 4.73 4.21 2.17
N LEU A 43 5.89 3.76 1.74
CA LEU A 43 6.10 2.46 1.13
C LEU A 43 7.28 1.75 1.78
N GLU A 44 7.17 0.46 2.05
CA GLU A 44 8.30 -0.36 2.50
C GLU A 44 8.72 -1.32 1.40
N SER A 45 10.01 -1.35 1.08
CA SER A 45 10.57 -2.23 0.06
C SER A 45 12.03 -2.56 0.40
N LEU A 46 12.41 -3.83 0.25
CA LEU A 46 13.77 -4.33 0.56
C LEU A 46 14.27 -3.92 1.96
N GLY A 47 13.39 -3.91 2.96
CA GLY A 47 13.72 -3.52 4.34
C GLY A 47 13.96 -2.02 4.55
N ARG A 48 13.66 -1.19 3.54
CA ARG A 48 13.79 0.28 3.60
C ARG A 48 12.44 0.95 3.47
N THR A 49 12.31 2.10 4.11
CA THR A 49 11.12 2.95 4.03
C THR A 49 11.32 4.03 2.97
N TYR A 50 10.34 4.22 2.11
CA TYR A 50 10.29 5.27 1.12
C TYR A 50 9.05 6.15 1.36
N LEU A 51 9.18 7.45 1.13
CA LEU A 51 8.11 8.44 1.21
C LEU A 51 7.72 8.89 -0.20
N LEU A 52 6.43 9.13 -0.41
CA LEU A 52 5.92 9.63 -1.68
C LEU A 52 6.62 10.95 -2.02
N SER A 53 7.41 10.95 -3.10
CA SER A 53 8.27 12.09 -3.45
C SER A 53 7.49 13.23 -4.11
N ASN A 54 6.46 12.86 -4.86
CA ASN A 54 5.53 13.77 -5.54
C ASN A 54 4.20 13.03 -5.70
N SER A 55 3.07 13.71 -5.52
CA SER A 55 1.74 13.16 -5.80
C SER A 55 1.47 13.00 -7.30
N ARG A 56 2.37 13.51 -8.15
CA ARG A 56 2.30 13.30 -9.61
C ARG A 56 2.56 11.84 -9.95
N SER A 57 1.66 11.30 -10.77
CA SER A 57 1.80 9.98 -11.35
C SER A 57 2.49 10.06 -12.72
N HIS A 58 3.28 9.04 -13.04
CA HIS A 58 4.08 8.93 -14.25
C HIS A 58 3.64 7.76 -15.12
N GLU A 59 3.84 7.87 -16.42
CA GLU A 59 3.76 6.73 -17.34
C GLU A 59 5.06 5.91 -17.31
N ARG A 60 5.00 4.67 -17.79
CA ARG A 60 6.17 3.78 -17.81
C ARG A 60 7.35 4.36 -18.60
N ASP A 61 7.04 5.09 -19.66
CA ASP A 61 8.06 5.69 -20.52
C ASP A 61 8.64 6.97 -19.90
N GLU A 62 7.88 7.67 -19.04
CA GLU A 62 8.37 8.86 -18.34
C GLU A 62 9.38 8.53 -17.23
N ILE A 63 9.20 7.40 -16.55
CA ILE A 63 10.14 6.92 -15.52
C ILE A 63 11.43 6.37 -16.14
N ARG A 64 11.36 5.85 -17.38
CA ARG A 64 12.50 5.31 -18.11
C ARG A 64 13.33 6.45 -18.74
N ARG A 65 13.95 7.27 -17.89
CA ARG A 65 14.82 8.36 -18.35
C ARG A 65 16.12 7.83 -18.97
N PRO A 66 16.68 8.49 -20.00
CA PRO A 66 17.88 8.05 -20.73
C PRO A 66 19.19 8.03 -19.93
N ARG A 67 19.19 8.39 -18.64
CA ARG A 67 20.36 8.39 -17.75
C ARG A 67 20.65 7.03 -17.09
N HIS A 68 20.02 5.96 -17.57
CA HIS A 68 19.98 4.64 -16.95
C HIS A 68 20.34 3.52 -17.95
N ALA A 69 21.33 3.73 -18.82
CA ALA A 69 21.77 2.69 -19.76
C ALA A 69 22.23 1.40 -19.04
N GLU A 70 22.64 1.53 -17.78
CA GLU A 70 23.16 0.46 -16.91
C GLU A 70 22.16 0.01 -15.82
N TYR A 71 20.93 0.54 -15.85
CA TYR A 71 19.91 0.21 -14.83
C TYR A 71 18.61 -0.31 -15.43
N THR A 72 18.21 -1.49 -15.00
CA THR A 72 16.94 -2.12 -15.37
C THR A 72 15.87 -1.85 -14.33
N LEU A 73 14.67 -1.46 -14.76
CA LEU A 73 13.51 -1.34 -13.87
C LEU A 73 12.96 -2.74 -13.54
N GLU A 74 13.31 -3.25 -12.37
CA GLU A 74 12.92 -4.58 -11.91
C GLU A 74 11.77 -4.51 -10.89
N HIS A 75 10.93 -5.54 -10.88
CA HIS A 75 9.91 -5.75 -9.86
C HIS A 75 10.58 -6.34 -8.62
N VAL A 76 10.47 -5.67 -7.47
CA VAL A 76 11.20 -6.04 -6.25
C VAL A 76 10.29 -6.53 -5.12
N SER A 77 9.05 -6.05 -5.07
CA SER A 77 8.10 -6.41 -4.00
C SER A 77 6.68 -6.03 -4.39
N ASN A 78 5.71 -6.41 -3.55
CA ASN A 78 4.31 -6.04 -3.71
C ASN A 78 3.82 -5.35 -2.45
N LEU A 79 3.21 -4.19 -2.60
CA LEU A 79 2.36 -3.60 -1.57
C LEU A 79 1.00 -4.31 -1.61
N TRP A 80 0.56 -4.80 -0.45
CA TRP A 80 -0.77 -5.39 -0.31
C TRP A 80 -1.85 -4.34 -0.62
N PRO A 81 -2.93 -4.65 -1.36
CA PRO A 81 -3.33 -5.99 -1.77
C PRO A 81 -2.59 -6.56 -2.98
N ARG A 82 -2.29 -5.77 -4.02
CA ARG A 82 -1.62 -6.26 -5.26
C ARG A 82 -0.92 -5.15 -6.05
N HIS A 83 -0.32 -4.17 -5.39
CA HIS A 83 0.35 -3.07 -6.08
C HIS A 83 1.84 -3.37 -6.23
N PRO A 84 2.34 -3.62 -7.45
CA PRO A 84 3.73 -3.99 -7.64
C PRO A 84 4.64 -2.79 -7.44
N ILE A 85 5.74 -3.02 -6.75
CA ILE A 85 6.78 -2.04 -6.46
C ILE A 85 7.98 -2.34 -7.35
N TYR A 86 8.41 -1.32 -8.08
CA TYR A 86 9.54 -1.39 -9.00
C TYR A 86 10.69 -0.53 -8.47
N GLN A 87 11.91 -0.97 -8.72
CA GLN A 87 13.12 -0.21 -8.45
C GLN A 87 14.07 -0.35 -9.62
N PHE A 88 14.86 0.68 -9.89
CA PHE A 88 15.97 0.54 -10.81
C PHE A 88 17.04 -0.29 -10.12
N GLN A 89 17.48 -1.37 -10.76
CA GLN A 89 18.58 -2.21 -10.30
C GLN A 89 19.76 -1.98 -11.23
N ASN A 90 20.96 -1.89 -10.66
CA ASN A 90 22.17 -1.87 -11.48
C ASN A 90 22.36 -3.27 -12.09
N ASP A 91 22.60 -3.34 -13.40
CA ASP A 91 22.79 -4.62 -14.10
C ASP A 91 24.05 -5.37 -13.62
N GLU A 92 25.05 -4.66 -13.09
CA GLU A 92 26.29 -5.24 -12.52
C GLU A 92 26.14 -5.68 -11.06
N ILE A 93 25.32 -4.97 -10.26
CA ILE A 93 25.13 -5.22 -8.83
C ILE A 93 23.64 -5.30 -8.51
N ARG A 94 23.08 -6.50 -8.70
CA ARG A 94 21.69 -6.80 -8.33
C ARG A 94 21.48 -6.75 -6.81
N GLY A 95 20.42 -6.07 -6.38
CA GLY A 95 20.04 -5.94 -4.97
C GLY A 95 20.50 -4.64 -4.30
N GLN A 96 21.17 -3.75 -5.04
CA GLN A 96 21.47 -2.42 -4.51
C GLN A 96 20.19 -1.57 -4.54
N ALA A 97 19.59 -1.37 -3.37
CA ALA A 97 18.40 -0.55 -3.23
C ALA A 97 18.70 0.90 -3.63
N THR A 98 18.10 1.34 -4.74
CA THR A 98 18.18 2.73 -5.19
C THR A 98 17.50 3.68 -4.21
N THR A 99 17.87 4.96 -4.28
CA THR A 99 17.23 6.03 -3.51
C THR A 99 15.78 6.29 -3.92
N ARG A 100 15.32 5.69 -5.02
CA ARG A 100 13.96 5.81 -5.55
C ARG A 100 13.30 4.45 -5.69
N ALA A 101 12.00 4.41 -5.44
CA ALA A 101 11.12 3.29 -5.70
C ALA A 101 9.86 3.79 -6.41
N TYR A 102 9.23 2.92 -7.20
CA TYR A 102 8.05 3.26 -7.99
C TYR A 102 6.92 2.28 -7.67
N LEU A 103 5.82 2.79 -7.13
CA LEU A 103 4.63 1.99 -6.92
C LEU A 103 3.76 2.05 -8.17
N LYS A 104 3.49 0.89 -8.78
CA LYS A 104 2.49 0.82 -9.85
C LYS A 104 1.10 0.74 -9.23
N TRP A 105 0.28 1.72 -9.57
CA TRP A 105 -1.10 1.86 -9.10
C TRP A 105 -2.03 2.03 -10.30
N GLY A 106 -2.81 0.98 -10.59
CA GLY A 106 -3.48 0.88 -11.89
C GLY A 106 -2.46 0.88 -13.02
N ASP A 107 -2.61 1.80 -13.97
CA ASP A 107 -1.71 1.98 -15.12
C ASP A 107 -0.67 3.09 -14.93
N ARG A 108 -0.57 3.66 -13.72
CA ARG A 108 0.34 4.75 -13.40
C ARG A 108 1.42 4.33 -12.42
N TYR A 109 2.53 5.05 -12.43
CA TYR A 109 3.67 4.86 -11.53
C TYR A 109 3.81 6.07 -10.61
N PHE A 110 3.81 5.84 -9.30
CA PHE A 110 4.06 6.88 -8.30
C PHE A 110 5.48 6.77 -7.77
N GLU A 111 6.20 7.90 -7.74
CA GLU A 111 7.60 7.95 -7.31
C GLU A 111 7.71 8.14 -5.79
N TYR A 112 8.51 7.29 -5.16
CA TYR A 112 8.84 7.35 -3.75
C TYR A 112 10.35 7.54 -3.59
N SER A 113 10.74 8.44 -2.69
CA SER A 113 12.12 8.72 -2.32
C SER A 113 12.45 8.05 -0.99
N LEU A 114 13.66 7.54 -0.85
CA LEU A 114 14.11 6.85 0.37
C LEU A 114 13.97 7.79 1.58
N SER A 115 13.28 7.30 2.62
CA SER A 115 13.13 7.99 3.90
C SER A 115 14.43 7.84 4.69
N GLY A 116 15.11 8.95 4.96
CA GLY A 116 16.33 8.96 5.77
C GLY A 116 17.61 8.63 4.99
N GLY A 117 17.79 9.15 3.78
CA GLY A 117 19.11 9.11 3.15
C GLY A 117 19.33 10.06 1.96
N PRO A 118 20.44 10.85 1.97
CA PRO A 118 21.40 11.00 3.08
C PRO A 118 20.80 11.72 4.29
#